data_AF-A0A951F132-F1
#
_entry.id   AF-A0A951F132-F1
#
_cell.length_a   1.000
_cell.length_b   1.000
_cell.length_c   1.000
_cell.angle_alpha   90.00
_cell.angle_beta   90.00
_cell.angle_gamma   90.00
#
_symmetry.space_group_name_H-M   'P 1'
#
loop_
_entity.id
_entity.type
_entity.pdbx_description
1 polymer ?
#
loop_
_entity_poly.entity_id
_entity_poly.type
_entity_poly.pdbx_seq_one_letter_code
_entity_poly.pdbx_strand_id
1 'polypeptide(L)'
;MKTCTLKICVLASLSFGFGLVGQALAQTQPTTVNLQTQGRNPDFSGFSFTRPIAVGTALPATCQVGQLFFNSAAAAGSNLYACTATNVWTLEAGGSGGSGSGSGASFAAQLGDFSTSLASGTLTIGSGCSASTPCNVRIGNTVYTFKSSATVTSSGSTSGLVFIYVDSAGNLTAGSQATLSCSGCLYVSGITAFPVGSVPLATWTVTGGNLATGSGVDFRAFLSTKAVTSGQGILVTENSGISTISIDPSVAATFVPTPPTTSASTCSTGQFSVDSNYYYVCSAPNVWKRIAWGSSF
;
A
#
# COMPACT_ATOMS: atom_id res chain seq x y z
N MET A 1 -31.48 -46.67 -35.89
CA MET A 1 -31.25 -48.10 -36.23
C MET A 1 -29.96 -48.51 -35.53
N LYS A 2 -30.08 -49.27 -34.45
CA LYS A 2 -29.76 -50.72 -34.37
C LYS A 2 -28.25 -51.01 -34.32
N THR A 3 -27.83 -51.37 -33.13
CA THR A 3 -26.68 -52.23 -32.77
C THR A 3 -27.18 -53.07 -31.60
N CYS A 4 -26.82 -54.31 -31.37
CA CYS A 4 -26.48 -55.49 -32.19
C CYS A 4 -26.60 -56.66 -31.20
N THR A 5 -27.11 -57.79 -31.65
CA THR A 5 -27.48 -59.00 -30.90
C THR A 5 -26.25 -59.81 -30.45
N LEU A 6 -26.26 -60.46 -29.26
CA LEU A 6 -25.65 -61.80 -29.11
C LEU A 6 -26.19 -62.64 -27.93
N LYS A 7 -26.46 -63.91 -28.27
CA LYS A 7 -27.00 -65.05 -27.51
C LYS A 7 -26.18 -65.47 -26.26
N ILE A 8 -26.81 -66.19 -25.33
CA ILE A 8 -26.35 -67.54 -24.93
C ILE A 8 -27.58 -68.43 -24.68
N CYS A 9 -27.56 -69.58 -25.34
CA CYS A 9 -28.48 -70.69 -25.25
C CYS A 9 -27.86 -71.71 -24.30
N VAL A 10 -28.57 -72.20 -23.29
CA VAL A 10 -28.21 -73.45 -22.61
C VAL A 10 -29.44 -74.34 -22.61
N LEU A 11 -29.50 -75.22 -23.60
CA LEU A 11 -30.27 -76.46 -23.52
C LEU A 11 -29.50 -77.42 -22.59
N ALA A 12 -30.14 -77.91 -21.54
CA ALA A 12 -29.83 -79.20 -20.95
C ALA A 12 -31.14 -79.88 -20.58
N SER A 13 -31.36 -81.03 -21.20
CA SER A 13 -32.56 -81.86 -21.21
C SER A 13 -32.69 -82.78 -20.00
N LEU A 14 -33.94 -82.93 -19.53
CA LEU A 14 -34.60 -84.04 -18.82
C LEU A 14 -33.83 -84.87 -17.75
N SER A 15 -34.37 -84.89 -16.54
CA SER A 15 -34.78 -86.14 -15.86
C SER A 15 -35.76 -85.86 -14.71
N PHE A 16 -36.73 -86.77 -14.56
CA PHE A 16 -37.79 -86.79 -13.54
C PHE A 16 -37.24 -86.88 -12.11
N GLY A 17 -37.88 -86.22 -11.15
CA GLY A 17 -37.75 -86.58 -9.73
C GLY A 17 -38.16 -85.47 -8.75
N PHE A 18 -39.21 -85.75 -7.98
CA PHE A 18 -39.72 -85.01 -6.82
C PHE A 18 -38.64 -84.35 -5.92
N GLY A 19 -38.81 -83.06 -5.59
CA GLY A 19 -38.28 -82.48 -4.34
C GLY A 19 -37.65 -81.08 -4.41
N LEU A 20 -38.26 -80.14 -3.67
CA LEU A 20 -37.74 -78.88 -3.09
C LEU A 20 -37.19 -77.73 -3.97
N VAL A 21 -37.31 -76.54 -3.38
CA VAL A 21 -36.70 -75.23 -3.69
C VAL A 21 -37.48 -74.34 -4.67
N GLY A 22 -38.41 -73.54 -4.12
CA GLY A 22 -38.89 -72.33 -4.77
C GLY A 22 -37.74 -71.33 -4.92
N GLN A 23 -37.31 -71.10 -6.16
CA GLN A 23 -36.31 -70.09 -6.49
C GLN A 23 -36.96 -68.71 -6.39
N ALA A 24 -36.71 -68.01 -5.29
CA ALA A 24 -36.94 -66.57 -5.23
C ALA A 24 -35.87 -65.89 -6.10
N LEU A 25 -36.27 -65.47 -7.31
CA LEU A 25 -35.49 -64.50 -8.07
C LEU A 25 -35.46 -63.20 -7.27
N ALA A 26 -34.35 -62.93 -6.60
CA ALA A 26 -34.08 -61.65 -5.96
C ALA A 26 -34.01 -60.58 -7.06
N GLN A 27 -35.16 -59.97 -7.37
CA GLN A 27 -35.22 -58.79 -8.20
C GLN A 27 -34.68 -57.62 -7.36
N THR A 28 -33.41 -57.29 -7.50
CA THR A 28 -32.83 -56.06 -6.97
C THR A 28 -33.38 -54.88 -7.76
N GLN A 29 -34.60 -54.46 -7.43
CA GLN A 29 -35.15 -53.19 -7.91
C GLN A 29 -34.52 -52.10 -7.03
N PRO A 30 -33.80 -51.11 -7.58
CA PRO A 30 -33.41 -49.96 -6.79
C PRO A 30 -34.71 -49.25 -6.39
N THR A 31 -35.02 -49.21 -5.09
CA THR A 31 -36.12 -48.38 -4.59
C THR A 31 -35.69 -46.94 -4.71
N THR A 32 -35.96 -46.33 -5.86
CA THR A 32 -35.79 -44.90 -6.06
C THR A 32 -36.73 -44.17 -5.10
N VAL A 33 -36.17 -43.65 -4.01
CA VAL A 33 -36.90 -42.81 -3.06
C VAL A 33 -37.09 -41.45 -3.71
N ASN A 34 -38.33 -41.12 -4.07
CA ASN A 34 -38.67 -39.78 -4.55
C ASN A 34 -38.88 -38.85 -3.34
N LEU A 35 -37.86 -38.08 -3.00
CA LEU A 35 -37.88 -37.15 -1.87
C LEU A 35 -38.93 -36.04 -2.00
N GLN A 36 -39.38 -35.72 -3.21
CA GLN A 36 -40.45 -34.72 -3.43
C GLN A 36 -41.81 -35.22 -2.89
N THR A 37 -42.06 -36.54 -2.94
CA THR A 37 -43.34 -37.13 -2.51
C THR A 37 -43.22 -37.95 -1.23
N GLN A 38 -42.01 -38.32 -0.81
CA GLN A 38 -41.77 -39.22 0.32
C GLN A 38 -40.99 -38.54 1.47
N GLY A 39 -40.33 -37.41 1.21
CA GLY A 39 -39.57 -36.68 2.23
C GLY A 39 -40.44 -35.70 3.01
N ARG A 40 -40.48 -35.84 4.34
CA ARG A 40 -40.88 -34.75 5.24
C ARG A 40 -39.63 -34.23 5.93
N ASN A 41 -39.23 -33.00 5.63
CA ASN A 41 -38.07 -32.31 6.20
C ASN A 41 -36.75 -33.11 6.07
N PRO A 42 -36.31 -33.45 4.84
CA PRO A 42 -35.03 -34.13 4.67
C PRO A 42 -33.88 -33.22 5.13
N ASP A 43 -33.16 -33.65 6.18
CA ASP A 43 -31.94 -33.01 6.67
C ASP A 43 -30.72 -33.81 6.22
N PHE A 44 -29.84 -33.18 5.46
CA PHE A 44 -28.61 -33.78 4.94
C PHE A 44 -27.35 -33.34 5.69
N SER A 45 -27.48 -32.59 6.79
CA SER A 45 -26.37 -32.00 7.54
C SER A 45 -25.39 -33.02 8.13
N GLY A 46 -25.87 -34.23 8.47
CA GLY A 46 -25.07 -35.31 9.04
C GLY A 46 -24.42 -36.27 8.03
N PHE A 47 -24.60 -36.06 6.72
CA PHE A 47 -24.07 -36.95 5.70
C PHE A 47 -22.60 -36.63 5.38
N SER A 48 -21.78 -37.67 5.24
CA SER A 48 -20.34 -37.54 4.91
C SER A 48 -20.09 -36.91 3.54
N PHE A 49 -21.07 -36.97 2.63
CA PHE A 49 -21.04 -36.29 1.34
C PHE A 49 -22.42 -35.73 0.99
N THR A 50 -22.47 -34.43 0.71
CA THR A 50 -23.62 -33.76 0.09
C THR A 50 -23.14 -33.02 -1.16
N ARG A 51 -23.94 -33.07 -2.23
CA ARG A 51 -23.71 -32.28 -3.45
C ARG A 51 -24.98 -31.46 -3.74
N PRO A 52 -25.27 -30.44 -2.91
CA PRO A 52 -26.51 -29.66 -3.04
C PRO A 52 -26.51 -28.73 -4.26
N ILE A 53 -25.33 -28.45 -4.82
CA ILE A 53 -25.13 -27.59 -5.99
C ILE A 53 -24.49 -28.40 -7.12
N ALA A 54 -24.88 -28.10 -8.36
CA ALA A 54 -24.26 -28.71 -9.54
C ALA A 54 -22.80 -28.26 -9.64
N VAL A 55 -21.91 -29.17 -10.06
CA VAL A 55 -20.47 -28.90 -10.19
C VAL A 55 -20.00 -29.26 -11.58
N GLY A 56 -19.19 -28.40 -12.19
CA GLY A 56 -18.51 -28.68 -13.46
C GLY A 56 -17.44 -27.65 -13.76
N THR A 57 -16.73 -27.83 -14.86
CA THR A 57 -15.62 -26.95 -15.29
C THR A 57 -16.06 -25.82 -16.22
N ALA A 58 -17.33 -25.81 -16.64
CA ALA A 58 -17.93 -24.78 -17.47
C ALA A 58 -19.40 -24.60 -17.09
N LEU A 59 -19.91 -23.38 -17.24
CA LEU A 59 -21.30 -23.06 -16.98
C LEU A 59 -22.21 -23.69 -18.07
N PRO A 60 -23.27 -24.42 -17.70
CA PRO A 60 -24.24 -24.93 -18.66
C PRO A 60 -24.88 -23.80 -19.46
N ALA A 61 -25.11 -24.02 -20.76
CA ALA A 61 -25.77 -23.03 -21.63
C ALA A 61 -27.23 -22.75 -21.23
N THR A 62 -27.85 -23.67 -20.50
CA THR A 62 -29.21 -23.51 -19.98
C THR A 62 -29.23 -23.51 -18.46
N CYS A 63 -30.04 -22.62 -17.89
CA CYS A 63 -30.27 -22.56 -16.45
C CYS A 63 -31.66 -22.01 -16.14
N GLN A 64 -32.21 -22.39 -14.99
CA GLN A 64 -33.48 -21.86 -14.47
C GLN A 64 -33.22 -20.96 -13.28
N VAL A 65 -34.01 -19.89 -13.14
CA VAL A 65 -33.85 -18.92 -12.06
C VAL A 65 -33.81 -19.63 -10.69
N GLY A 66 -32.80 -19.31 -9.88
CA GLY A 66 -32.57 -19.93 -8.57
C GLY A 66 -31.67 -21.17 -8.58
N GLN A 67 -31.28 -21.67 -9.76
CA GLN A 67 -30.31 -22.76 -9.85
C GLN A 67 -28.91 -22.28 -9.44
N LEU A 68 -28.20 -23.09 -8.66
CA LEU A 68 -26.81 -22.83 -8.25
C LEU A 68 -25.82 -23.76 -8.97
N PHE A 69 -24.63 -23.23 -9.26
CA PHE A 69 -23.56 -23.97 -9.91
C PHE A 69 -22.18 -23.58 -9.34
N PHE A 70 -21.37 -24.58 -9.03
CA PHE A 70 -19.96 -24.41 -8.66
C PHE A 70 -19.06 -24.72 -9.85
N ASN A 71 -18.40 -23.70 -10.39
CA ASN A 71 -17.44 -23.85 -11.47
C ASN A 71 -16.06 -24.21 -10.93
N SER A 72 -15.71 -25.50 -10.93
CA SER A 72 -14.45 -25.99 -10.36
C SER A 72 -13.20 -25.57 -11.16
N ALA A 73 -13.36 -25.00 -12.36
CA ALA A 73 -12.24 -24.44 -13.14
C ALA A 73 -12.06 -22.93 -12.93
N ALA A 74 -13.02 -22.25 -12.29
CA ALA A 74 -12.87 -20.85 -11.91
C ALA A 74 -11.98 -20.71 -10.67
N ALA A 75 -11.35 -19.55 -10.50
CA ALA A 75 -10.49 -19.26 -9.36
C ALA A 75 -11.26 -19.45 -8.03
N ALA A 76 -10.57 -19.99 -7.02
CA ALA A 76 -11.13 -20.14 -5.69
C ALA A 76 -11.60 -18.79 -5.14
N GLY A 77 -12.83 -18.73 -4.63
CA GLY A 77 -13.47 -17.49 -4.16
C GLY A 77 -14.30 -16.76 -5.21
N SER A 78 -14.18 -17.14 -6.50
CA SER A 78 -14.98 -16.62 -7.61
C SER A 78 -15.60 -17.73 -8.46
N ASN A 79 -16.05 -18.80 -7.81
CA ASN A 79 -16.47 -20.04 -8.44
C ASN A 79 -17.90 -20.48 -8.11
N LEU A 80 -18.69 -19.66 -7.40
CA LEU A 80 -20.11 -19.92 -7.13
C LEU A 80 -21.01 -19.01 -7.97
N TYR A 81 -21.89 -19.61 -8.76
CA TYR A 81 -22.80 -18.92 -9.67
C TYR A 81 -24.26 -19.25 -9.34
N ALA A 82 -25.15 -18.29 -9.52
CA ALA A 82 -26.59 -18.49 -9.53
C ALA A 82 -27.18 -18.07 -10.87
N CYS A 83 -28.23 -18.76 -11.28
CA CYS A 83 -29.03 -18.35 -12.41
C CYS A 83 -30.01 -17.26 -11.96
N THR A 84 -29.78 -16.01 -12.36
CA THR A 84 -30.62 -14.86 -11.94
C THR A 84 -31.70 -14.52 -12.98
N ALA A 85 -31.49 -14.92 -14.22
CA ALA A 85 -32.48 -14.94 -15.30
C ALA A 85 -32.33 -16.23 -16.11
N THR A 86 -33.37 -16.64 -16.83
CA THR A 86 -33.34 -17.87 -17.65
C THR A 86 -32.11 -17.88 -18.56
N ASN A 87 -31.28 -18.92 -18.42
CA ASN A 87 -30.01 -19.10 -19.14
C ASN A 87 -28.95 -18.01 -18.89
N VAL A 88 -29.06 -17.24 -17.79
CA VAL A 88 -28.10 -16.22 -17.38
C VAL A 88 -27.49 -16.60 -16.03
N TRP A 89 -26.22 -16.99 -16.07
CA TRP A 89 -25.42 -17.21 -14.86
C TRP A 89 -24.80 -15.90 -14.37
N THR A 90 -25.03 -15.60 -13.10
CA THR A 90 -24.41 -14.49 -12.36
C THR A 90 -23.47 -15.07 -11.32
N LEU A 91 -22.33 -14.41 -11.13
CA LEU A 91 -21.37 -14.75 -10.09
C LEU A 91 -21.90 -14.24 -8.74
N GLU A 92 -22.11 -15.13 -7.77
CA GLU A 92 -22.67 -14.79 -6.45
C GLU A 92 -21.60 -14.69 -5.37
N ALA A 93 -20.51 -15.45 -5.51
CA ALA A 93 -19.31 -15.30 -4.68
C ALA A 93 -18.18 -14.80 -5.58
N GLY A 94 -17.59 -13.65 -5.25
CA GLY A 94 -16.53 -13.01 -6.05
C GLY A 94 -16.92 -11.70 -6.74
N GLY A 95 -18.01 -11.05 -6.31
CA GLY A 95 -18.41 -9.74 -6.81
C GLY A 95 -17.38 -8.65 -6.55
N SER A 96 -16.87 -8.05 -7.63
CA SER A 96 -16.08 -6.83 -7.65
C SER A 96 -16.84 -5.66 -7.03
N GLY A 97 -16.40 -5.21 -5.86
CA GLY A 97 -16.98 -4.07 -5.14
C GLY A 97 -16.10 -3.62 -3.99
N GLY A 98 -14.89 -3.16 -4.31
CA GLY A 98 -13.92 -2.60 -3.35
C GLY A 98 -12.54 -3.20 -3.52
N SER A 99 -11.53 -2.35 -3.76
CA SER A 99 -10.12 -2.69 -3.92
C SER A 99 -9.51 -3.33 -2.67
N GLY A 100 -9.85 -4.58 -2.38
CA GLY A 100 -9.43 -5.26 -1.16
C GLY A 100 -9.61 -6.78 -1.20
N SER A 101 -9.23 -7.43 -2.30
CA SER A 101 -9.14 -8.88 -2.33
C SER A 101 -7.92 -9.36 -1.53
N GLY A 102 -8.11 -9.55 -0.22
CA GLY A 102 -7.48 -10.60 0.62
C GLY A 102 -5.96 -10.68 0.74
N SER A 103 -5.20 -9.85 0.04
CA SER A 103 -3.75 -9.72 0.19
C SER A 103 -3.52 -8.33 0.76
N GLY A 104 -3.11 -8.27 2.03
CA GLY A 104 -2.58 -7.03 2.60
C GLY A 104 -1.42 -6.50 1.76
N ALA A 105 -1.01 -5.26 1.99
CA ALA A 105 0.21 -4.73 1.37
C ALA A 105 1.40 -5.67 1.69
N SER A 106 2.00 -6.25 0.65
CA SER A 106 3.22 -7.06 0.73
C SER A 106 4.48 -6.18 0.77
N PHE A 107 4.37 -4.95 0.26
CA PHE A 107 5.40 -3.92 0.24
C PHE A 107 4.80 -2.56 0.59
N ALA A 108 5.60 -1.69 1.20
CA ALA A 108 5.12 -0.38 1.64
C ALA A 108 4.58 0.50 0.51
N ALA A 109 5.10 0.35 -0.72
CA ALA A 109 4.60 1.07 -1.90
C ALA A 109 3.11 0.78 -2.22
N GLN A 110 2.58 -0.36 -1.75
CA GLN A 110 1.18 -0.74 -1.94
C GLN A 110 0.23 -0.08 -0.93
N LEU A 111 0.76 0.60 0.10
CA LEU A 111 -0.07 1.35 1.04
C LEU A 111 -0.79 2.48 0.30
N GLY A 112 -2.09 2.65 0.58
CA GLY A 112 -2.93 3.65 -0.08
C GLY A 112 -2.73 5.08 0.44
N ASP A 113 -2.10 5.23 1.61
CA ASP A 113 -1.91 6.52 2.28
C ASP A 113 -1.17 7.51 1.38
N PHE A 114 -1.83 8.62 1.06
CA PHE A 114 -1.36 9.66 0.14
C PHE A 114 -0.92 9.16 -1.25
N SER A 115 -1.36 7.97 -1.66
CA SER A 115 -1.13 7.48 -3.03
C SER A 115 -1.72 8.46 -4.04
N THR A 116 -0.99 8.67 -5.14
CA THR A 116 -1.40 9.63 -6.16
C THR A 116 -1.85 8.93 -7.44
N SER A 117 -2.94 9.35 -8.04
CA SER A 117 -3.44 8.83 -9.32
C SER A 117 -3.90 9.97 -10.23
N LEU A 118 -3.59 9.87 -11.53
CA LEU A 118 -4.01 10.86 -12.52
C LEU A 118 -5.09 10.26 -13.41
N ALA A 119 -6.24 10.93 -13.48
CA ALA A 119 -7.32 10.58 -14.39
C ALA A 119 -7.92 11.86 -14.98
N SER A 120 -8.13 11.89 -16.30
CA SER A 120 -8.79 13.02 -16.99
C SER A 120 -8.22 14.40 -16.65
N GLY A 121 -6.89 14.52 -16.55
CA GLY A 121 -6.21 15.78 -16.22
C GLY A 121 -6.28 16.22 -14.75
N THR A 122 -6.90 15.42 -13.89
CA THR A 122 -6.99 15.67 -12.44
C THR A 122 -6.14 14.66 -11.67
N LEU A 123 -5.12 15.16 -10.98
CA LEU A 123 -4.31 14.38 -10.06
C LEU A 123 -5.04 14.29 -8.73
N THR A 124 -5.40 13.08 -8.31
CA THR A 124 -5.98 12.80 -6.99
C THR A 124 -4.88 12.34 -6.04
N ILE A 125 -4.88 12.88 -4.82
CA ILE A 125 -3.96 12.53 -3.74
C ILE A 125 -4.77 11.88 -2.62
N GLY A 126 -4.39 10.67 -2.24
CA GLY A 126 -4.98 9.96 -1.12
C GLY A 126 -6.46 9.64 -1.34
N SER A 127 -6.80 8.99 -2.45
CA SER A 127 -8.20 8.63 -2.77
C SER A 127 -8.87 7.77 -1.69
N GLY A 128 -8.09 7.02 -0.90
CA GLY A 128 -8.56 6.24 0.24
C GLY A 128 -8.65 7.00 1.58
N CYS A 129 -8.18 8.25 1.65
CA CYS A 129 -8.21 9.03 2.89
C CYS A 129 -9.65 9.42 3.22
N SER A 130 -10.15 8.94 4.36
CA SER A 130 -11.52 9.19 4.81
C SER A 130 -11.61 9.41 6.32
N ALA A 131 -12.78 9.72 6.85
CA ALA A 131 -12.97 9.81 8.30
C ALA A 131 -12.80 8.46 9.03
N SER A 132 -13.11 7.33 8.36
CA SER A 132 -12.94 5.98 8.91
C SER A 132 -11.56 5.38 8.63
N THR A 133 -10.89 5.85 7.58
CA THR A 133 -9.54 5.44 7.17
C THR A 133 -8.65 6.68 6.92
N PRO A 134 -8.32 7.45 7.98
CA PRO A 134 -7.54 8.66 7.81
C PRO A 134 -6.12 8.36 7.37
N CYS A 135 -5.60 9.19 6.46
CA CYS A 135 -4.18 9.20 6.14
C CYS A 135 -3.44 10.04 7.17
N ASN A 136 -2.46 9.44 7.85
CA ASN A 136 -1.73 10.09 8.93
C ASN A 136 -0.28 10.33 8.52
N VAL A 137 0.21 11.52 8.85
CA VAL A 137 1.63 11.88 8.69
C VAL A 137 2.13 12.45 9.99
N ARG A 138 3.29 11.98 10.44
CA ARG A 138 3.91 12.48 11.66
C ARG A 138 5.06 13.41 11.31
N ILE A 139 5.06 14.60 11.89
CA ILE A 139 6.15 15.56 11.79
C ILE A 139 6.55 15.94 13.21
N GLY A 140 7.78 15.61 13.59
CA GLY A 140 8.24 15.72 14.98
C GLY A 140 7.39 14.88 15.94
N ASN A 141 6.73 15.54 16.89
CA ASN A 141 5.86 14.89 17.89
C ASN A 141 4.37 15.00 17.55
N THR A 142 4.01 15.66 16.46
CA THR A 142 2.62 15.89 16.06
C THR A 142 2.23 14.95 14.93
N VAL A 143 1.05 14.34 15.05
CA VAL A 143 0.42 13.58 13.97
C VAL A 143 -0.64 14.47 13.32
N TYR A 144 -0.49 14.72 12.03
CA TYR A 144 -1.47 15.39 11.19
C TYR A 144 -2.33 14.35 10.48
N THR A 145 -3.64 14.57 10.50
CA THR A 145 -4.65 13.60 10.08
C THR A 145 -5.48 14.16 8.93
N PHE A 146 -5.47 13.45 7.80
CA PHE A 146 -6.20 13.82 6.59
C PHE A 146 -7.38 12.86 6.38
N LYS A 147 -8.59 13.41 6.40
CA LYS A 147 -9.86 12.65 6.36
C LYS A 147 -10.57 12.72 5.01
N SER A 148 -9.91 13.26 4.00
CA SER A 148 -10.45 13.42 2.65
C SER A 148 -9.30 13.45 1.64
N SER A 149 -9.59 13.07 0.40
CA SER A 149 -8.68 13.21 -0.72
C SER A 149 -8.49 14.68 -1.11
N ALA A 150 -7.36 14.99 -1.73
CA ALA A 150 -7.12 16.27 -2.41
C ALA A 150 -7.02 16.08 -3.92
N THR A 151 -7.27 17.13 -4.69
CA THR A 151 -7.12 17.12 -6.14
C THR A 151 -6.29 18.29 -6.63
N VAL A 152 -5.44 18.04 -7.61
CA VAL A 152 -4.59 19.02 -8.27
C VAL A 152 -4.89 18.98 -9.77
N THR A 153 -5.11 20.15 -10.36
CA THR A 153 -5.18 20.35 -11.81
C THR A 153 -4.12 21.35 -12.24
N SER A 154 -3.54 21.15 -13.41
CA SER A 154 -2.62 22.12 -14.00
C SER A 154 -3.38 23.13 -14.86
N SER A 155 -2.86 24.35 -14.93
CA SER A 155 -3.39 25.43 -15.76
C SER A 155 -2.23 26.24 -16.36
N GLY A 156 -2.52 27.00 -17.41
CA GLY A 156 -1.49 27.74 -18.16
C GLY A 156 -0.69 26.85 -19.11
N SER A 157 0.54 27.25 -19.43
CA SER A 157 1.40 26.57 -20.43
C SER A 157 2.79 26.20 -19.91
N THR A 158 3.14 26.60 -18.68
CA THR A 158 4.45 26.35 -18.08
C THR A 158 4.66 24.87 -17.81
N SER A 159 5.78 24.33 -18.29
CA SER A 159 6.24 22.98 -17.94
C SER A 159 7.06 22.99 -16.65
N GLY A 160 7.06 21.88 -15.92
CA GLY A 160 7.85 21.76 -14.70
C GLY A 160 7.51 20.51 -13.89
N LEU A 161 8.14 20.38 -12.74
CA LEU A 161 7.79 19.35 -11.77
C LEU A 161 6.78 19.89 -10.76
N VAL A 162 5.87 19.03 -10.36
CA VAL A 162 4.94 19.21 -9.26
C VAL A 162 5.45 18.37 -8.10
N PHE A 163 5.66 19.01 -6.96
CA PHE A 163 6.09 18.39 -5.72
C PHE A 163 4.89 18.29 -4.80
N ILE A 164 4.45 17.06 -4.51
CA ILE A 164 3.40 16.80 -3.53
C ILE A 164 4.07 16.46 -2.20
N TYR A 165 3.79 17.25 -1.17
CA TYR A 165 4.40 17.11 0.15
C TYR A 165 3.45 17.56 1.25
N VAL A 166 3.76 17.18 2.48
CA VAL A 166 3.17 17.80 3.67
C VAL A 166 4.20 18.74 4.28
N ASP A 167 3.87 20.02 4.41
CA ASP A 167 4.78 21.01 4.99
C ASP A 167 4.93 20.85 6.51
N SER A 168 5.88 21.58 7.10
CA SER A 168 6.16 21.51 8.54
C SER A 168 5.01 21.98 9.43
N ALA A 169 4.06 22.75 8.88
CA ALA A 169 2.83 23.16 9.55
C ALA A 169 1.69 22.13 9.40
N GLY A 170 1.92 21.04 8.67
CA GLY A 170 0.95 19.97 8.46
C GLY A 170 -0.03 20.22 7.31
N ASN A 171 0.25 21.15 6.41
CA ASN A 171 -0.59 21.35 5.23
C ASN A 171 -0.16 20.37 4.13
N LEU A 172 -1.12 19.67 3.52
CA LEU A 172 -0.89 18.99 2.24
C LEU A 172 -0.73 20.07 1.16
N THR A 173 0.36 20.00 0.41
CA THR A 173 0.77 21.06 -0.52
C THR A 173 1.22 20.49 -1.85
N ALA A 174 0.80 21.16 -2.93
CA ALA A 174 1.31 20.99 -4.28
C ALA A 174 2.18 22.20 -4.64
N GLY A 175 3.50 22.01 -4.66
CA GLY A 175 4.45 23.03 -5.06
C GLY A 175 4.87 22.88 -6.52
N SER A 176 4.91 23.96 -7.30
CA SER A 176 5.44 23.90 -8.67
C SER A 176 5.85 25.24 -9.24
N GLN A 177 6.71 25.22 -10.26
CA GLN A 177 6.92 26.30 -11.22
C GLN A 177 5.73 26.47 -12.18
N ALA A 178 4.99 25.38 -12.44
CA ALA A 178 3.76 25.43 -13.22
C ALA A 178 2.61 26.00 -12.38
N THR A 179 1.61 26.59 -13.04
CA THR A 179 0.41 27.09 -12.36
C THR A 179 -0.52 25.91 -12.09
N LEU A 180 -0.87 25.71 -10.82
CA LEU A 180 -1.75 24.63 -10.40
C LEU A 180 -2.98 25.23 -9.69
N SER A 181 -4.09 24.50 -9.75
CA SER A 181 -5.21 24.68 -8.85
C SER A 181 -5.29 23.46 -7.95
N CYS A 182 -5.50 23.68 -6.65
CA CYS A 182 -5.71 22.58 -5.71
C CYS A 182 -7.02 22.72 -4.94
N SER A 183 -7.69 21.59 -4.74
CA SER A 183 -8.81 21.44 -3.81
C SER A 183 -8.43 20.45 -2.72
N GLY A 184 -8.63 20.83 -1.45
CA GLY A 184 -8.21 20.02 -0.30
C GLY A 184 -6.70 20.01 -0.04
N CYS A 185 -5.93 20.85 -0.75
CA CYS A 185 -4.51 21.09 -0.49
C CYS A 185 -4.14 22.55 -0.82
N LEU A 186 -2.97 23.00 -0.38
CA LEU A 186 -2.41 24.30 -0.70
C LEU A 186 -1.62 24.25 -2.01
N TYR A 187 -1.75 25.26 -2.86
CA TYR A 187 -0.82 25.48 -3.97
C TYR A 187 0.25 26.50 -3.57
N VAL A 188 1.52 26.18 -3.85
CA VAL A 188 2.64 27.11 -3.68
C VAL A 188 3.42 27.23 -4.98
N SER A 189 3.48 28.44 -5.52
CA SER A 189 4.24 28.75 -6.74
C SER A 189 5.73 28.83 -6.47
N GLY A 190 6.56 28.55 -7.47
CA GLY A 190 8.00 28.81 -7.42
C GLY A 190 8.85 27.65 -6.87
N ILE A 191 8.22 26.51 -6.56
CA ILE A 191 8.90 25.38 -5.92
C ILE A 191 9.65 24.53 -6.96
N THR A 192 10.93 24.31 -6.71
CA THR A 192 11.85 23.55 -7.58
C THR A 192 12.40 22.27 -6.93
N ALA A 193 12.15 22.08 -5.64
CA ALA A 193 12.51 20.88 -4.86
C ALA A 193 11.57 20.75 -3.65
N PHE A 194 11.52 19.58 -3.00
CA PHE A 194 10.80 19.43 -1.74
C PHE A 194 11.36 20.41 -0.67
N PRO A 195 10.53 21.26 -0.04
CA PRO A 195 11.00 22.16 0.99
C PRO A 195 11.65 21.43 2.17
N VAL A 196 12.65 22.05 2.78
CA VAL A 196 13.32 21.49 3.97
C VAL A 196 12.31 21.28 5.11
N GLY A 197 12.39 20.14 5.78
CA GLY A 197 11.47 19.77 6.86
C GLY A 197 10.05 19.38 6.41
N SER A 198 9.76 19.36 5.11
CA SER A 198 8.54 18.75 4.58
C SER A 198 8.65 17.22 4.53
N VAL A 199 7.51 16.54 4.44
CA VAL A 199 7.42 15.11 4.14
C VAL A 199 7.14 14.94 2.65
N PRO A 200 8.11 14.46 1.85
CA PRO A 200 7.90 14.17 0.43
C PRO A 200 6.88 13.05 0.24
N LEU A 201 5.94 13.23 -0.69
CA LEU A 201 4.94 12.22 -1.03
C LEU A 201 5.13 11.72 -2.46
N ALA A 202 5.14 12.62 -3.44
CA ALA A 202 5.30 12.25 -4.84
C ALA A 202 5.81 13.43 -5.67
N THR A 203 6.36 13.12 -6.85
CA THR A 203 6.52 14.12 -7.92
C THR A 203 5.71 13.74 -9.14
N TRP A 204 5.27 14.76 -9.90
CA TRP A 204 4.59 14.62 -11.19
C TRP A 204 5.16 15.61 -12.19
N THR A 205 5.12 15.28 -13.47
CA THR A 205 5.57 16.18 -14.54
C THR A 205 4.39 16.91 -15.15
N VAL A 206 4.53 18.22 -15.34
CA VAL A 206 3.65 19.04 -16.18
C VAL A 206 4.41 19.37 -17.47
N THR A 207 3.80 19.06 -18.61
CA THR A 207 4.33 19.35 -19.95
C THR A 207 3.33 20.21 -20.70
N GLY A 208 3.74 21.42 -21.07
CA GLY A 208 2.89 22.37 -21.81
C GLY A 208 1.58 22.67 -21.08
N GLY A 209 1.62 22.78 -19.75
CA GLY A 209 0.43 23.04 -18.92
C GLY A 209 -0.44 21.82 -18.60
N ASN A 210 -0.06 20.61 -19.02
CA ASN A 210 -0.80 19.39 -18.76
C ASN A 210 -0.01 18.42 -17.88
N LEU A 211 -0.66 17.83 -16.88
CA LEU A 211 -0.09 16.73 -16.09
C LEU A 211 0.15 15.51 -17.00
N ALA A 212 1.39 15.03 -17.05
CA ALA A 212 1.79 13.91 -17.89
C ALA A 212 1.36 12.58 -17.27
N THR A 213 0.59 11.79 -18.01
CA THR A 213 0.16 10.44 -17.61
C THR A 213 1.34 9.51 -17.36
N GLY A 214 1.33 8.81 -16.23
CA GLY A 214 2.39 7.88 -15.85
C GLY A 214 3.71 8.54 -15.40
N SER A 215 3.75 9.87 -15.26
CA SER A 215 4.95 10.60 -14.79
C SER A 215 5.14 10.59 -13.27
N GLY A 216 4.15 10.06 -12.52
CA GLY A 216 4.18 10.02 -11.07
C GLY A 216 5.34 9.18 -10.55
N VAL A 217 6.18 9.78 -9.72
CA VAL A 217 7.23 9.08 -8.97
C VAL A 217 6.86 9.12 -7.48
N ASP A 218 6.84 7.95 -6.85
CA ASP A 218 6.53 7.80 -5.43
C ASP A 218 7.76 8.13 -4.57
N PHE A 219 7.58 9.03 -3.61
CA PHE A 219 8.60 9.45 -2.64
C PHE A 219 8.21 9.09 -1.20
N ARG A 220 7.09 8.38 -0.99
CA ARG A 220 6.63 7.99 0.34
C ARG A 220 7.64 7.03 0.96
N ALA A 221 8.40 7.53 1.92
CA ALA A 221 9.37 6.76 2.67
C ALA A 221 8.79 6.37 4.04
N PHE A 222 8.13 5.22 4.10
CA PHE A 222 7.55 4.67 5.34
C PHE A 222 8.63 4.29 6.38
N LEU A 223 9.87 4.10 5.93
CA LEU A 223 11.06 3.81 6.76
C LEU A 223 12.03 5.00 6.73
N SER A 224 11.53 6.21 7.02
CA SER A 224 12.35 7.43 6.97
C SER A 224 13.12 7.68 8.26
N THR A 225 14.28 8.33 8.13
CA THR A 225 15.05 8.89 9.25
C THR A 225 14.58 10.32 9.55
N LYS A 226 14.90 10.81 10.76
CA LYS A 226 14.46 12.14 11.23
C LYS A 226 15.16 13.26 10.45
N ALA A 227 14.43 14.23 9.94
CA ALA A 227 15.01 15.48 9.43
C ALA A 227 15.59 16.31 10.59
N VAL A 228 16.85 16.73 10.47
CA VAL A 228 17.53 17.63 11.41
C VAL A 228 17.77 18.97 10.72
N THR A 229 17.53 20.07 11.41
CA THR A 229 17.82 21.42 10.93
C THR A 229 18.79 22.10 11.88
N SER A 230 19.73 22.89 11.35
CA SER A 230 20.64 23.70 12.16
C SER A 230 19.94 24.95 12.69
N GLY A 231 20.14 25.23 13.97
CA GLY A 231 19.91 26.57 14.54
C GLY A 231 21.16 27.45 14.44
N GLN A 232 21.07 28.68 14.95
CA GLN A 232 22.23 29.56 15.04
C GLN A 232 23.37 28.91 15.84
N GLY A 233 24.59 28.92 15.30
CA GLY A 233 25.76 28.31 15.95
C GLY A 233 25.91 26.80 15.73
N ILE A 234 25.03 26.16 14.95
CA ILE A 234 25.09 24.73 14.61
C ILE A 234 25.19 24.58 13.09
N LEU A 235 26.03 23.68 12.62
CA LEU A 235 26.06 23.19 11.24
C LEU A 235 25.51 21.77 11.21
N VAL A 236 24.71 21.47 10.20
CA VAL A 236 24.28 20.11 9.89
C VAL A 236 24.69 19.82 8.46
N THR A 237 25.48 18.78 8.27
CA THR A 237 25.90 18.30 6.95
C THR A 237 25.34 16.92 6.72
N GLU A 238 24.67 16.74 5.59
CA GLU A 238 24.10 15.47 5.17
C GLU A 238 25.01 14.79 4.15
N ASN A 239 25.40 13.55 4.40
CA ASN A 239 26.09 12.72 3.41
C ASN A 239 25.70 11.25 3.58
N SER A 240 25.33 10.59 2.48
CA SER A 240 25.04 9.15 2.45
C SER A 240 24.04 8.67 3.54
N GLY A 241 23.04 9.50 3.87
CA GLY A 241 22.02 9.19 4.87
C GLY A 241 22.43 9.40 6.32
N ILE A 242 23.58 10.04 6.57
CA ILE A 242 24.04 10.42 7.92
C ILE A 242 24.02 11.94 8.06
N SER A 243 23.28 12.42 9.06
CA SER A 243 23.32 13.79 9.54
C SER A 243 24.51 13.97 10.48
N THR A 244 25.53 14.72 10.04
CA THR A 244 26.63 15.15 10.91
C THR A 244 26.29 16.50 11.50
N ILE A 245 26.17 16.58 12.83
CA ILE A 245 25.89 17.82 13.55
C ILE A 245 27.20 18.33 14.16
N SER A 246 27.55 19.58 13.89
CA SER A 246 28.74 20.24 14.43
C SER A 246 28.45 21.68 14.85
N ILE A 247 29.41 22.32 15.53
CA ILE A 247 29.33 23.75 15.87
C ILE A 247 29.68 24.56 14.63
N ASP A 248 28.94 25.63 14.36
CA ASP A 248 29.30 26.63 13.34
C ASP A 248 30.40 27.56 13.88
N PRO A 249 31.66 27.43 13.41
CA PRO A 249 32.76 28.22 13.92
C PRO A 249 32.68 29.69 13.51
N SER A 250 31.81 30.06 12.55
CA SER A 250 31.61 31.46 12.16
C SER A 250 30.72 32.25 13.14
N VAL A 251 29.93 31.54 13.94
CA VAL A 251 28.96 32.12 14.88
C VAL A 251 29.27 31.76 16.34
N ALA A 252 29.77 30.56 16.60
CA ALA A 252 30.07 30.07 17.93
C ALA A 252 31.56 29.80 18.12
N ALA A 253 32.12 30.37 19.19
CA ALA A 253 33.51 30.17 19.57
C ALA A 253 33.79 28.69 19.88
N THR A 254 34.82 28.12 19.26
CA THR A 254 35.19 26.71 19.45
C THR A 254 36.32 26.55 20.47
N PHE A 255 36.12 25.69 21.46
CA PHE A 255 37.13 25.41 22.48
C PHE A 255 38.23 24.49 21.93
N VAL A 256 39.48 24.87 22.16
CA VAL A 256 40.67 24.08 21.83
C VAL A 256 41.28 23.57 23.14
N PRO A 257 41.34 22.24 23.37
CA PRO A 257 41.74 21.68 24.66
C PRO A 257 43.23 21.86 24.98
N THR A 258 44.08 22.06 23.96
CA THR A 258 45.51 22.30 24.11
C THR A 258 45.83 23.78 23.91
N PRO A 259 46.33 24.48 24.95
CA PRO A 259 46.77 25.87 24.82
C PRO A 259 47.82 26.06 23.73
N PRO A 260 47.84 27.21 23.05
CA PRO A 260 48.82 27.49 22.01
C PRO A 260 50.23 27.56 22.61
N THR A 261 51.19 26.90 21.96
CA THR A 261 52.60 26.94 22.38
C THR A 261 53.27 28.27 22.04
N THR A 262 52.80 28.96 21.00
CA THR A 262 53.28 30.29 20.60
C THR A 262 52.13 31.17 20.11
N SER A 263 52.35 32.48 19.99
CA SER A 263 51.35 33.41 19.44
C SER A 263 50.99 33.14 17.97
N ALA A 264 51.79 32.31 17.28
CA ALA A 264 51.62 31.95 15.87
C ALA A 264 51.11 30.50 15.66
N SER A 265 50.78 29.78 16.74
CA SER A 265 50.23 28.42 16.64
C SER A 265 48.95 28.42 15.79
N THR A 266 48.75 27.34 15.03
CA THR A 266 47.63 27.24 14.08
C THR A 266 46.29 27.38 14.77
N CYS A 267 45.43 28.28 14.30
CA CYS A 267 44.08 28.48 14.81
C CYS A 267 43.18 29.20 13.81
N SER A 268 41.87 29.04 14.01
CA SER A 268 40.83 29.80 13.32
C SER A 268 40.27 30.89 14.23
N THR A 269 40.00 32.07 13.68
CA THR A 269 39.43 33.21 14.42
C THR A 269 38.22 32.79 15.25
N GLY A 270 38.18 33.22 16.51
CA GLY A 270 37.09 32.88 17.44
C GLY A 270 37.33 31.62 18.27
N GLN A 271 38.37 30.83 17.96
CA GLN A 271 38.78 29.74 18.85
C GLN A 271 39.33 30.28 20.18
N PHE A 272 39.10 29.54 21.26
CA PHE A 272 39.63 29.87 22.57
C PHE A 272 40.19 28.64 23.28
N SER A 273 41.16 28.86 24.16
CA SER A 273 41.75 27.83 25.02
C SER A 273 42.00 28.41 26.40
N VAL A 274 42.13 27.57 27.41
CA VAL A 274 42.42 28.00 28.78
C VAL A 274 43.45 27.08 29.41
N ASP A 275 44.32 27.64 30.24
CA ASP A 275 45.11 26.91 31.21
C ASP A 275 44.92 27.50 32.61
N SER A 276 45.70 27.00 33.57
CA SER A 276 45.62 27.44 34.97
C SER A 276 45.97 28.92 35.18
N ASN A 277 46.62 29.58 34.22
CA ASN A 277 47.15 30.94 34.35
C ASN A 277 46.56 31.91 33.32
N TYR A 278 46.12 31.44 32.16
CA TYR A 278 45.69 32.29 31.05
C TYR A 278 44.43 31.80 30.35
N TYR A 279 43.66 32.78 29.85
CA TYR A 279 42.66 32.61 28.81
C TYR A 279 43.26 33.05 27.47
N TYR A 280 43.15 32.20 26.44
CA TYR A 280 43.67 32.43 25.11
C TYR A 280 42.53 32.58 24.11
N VAL A 281 42.63 33.55 23.19
CA VAL A 281 41.69 33.74 22.08
C VAL A 281 42.43 33.93 20.76
N CYS A 282 41.97 33.24 19.72
CA CYS A 282 42.48 33.39 18.37
C CYS A 282 41.79 34.61 17.72
N SER A 283 42.50 35.72 17.58
CA SER A 283 41.94 36.98 17.07
C SER A 283 41.93 37.09 15.54
N ALA A 284 42.77 36.30 14.87
CA ALA A 284 42.88 36.18 13.42
C ALA A 284 43.49 34.81 13.10
N PRO A 285 43.46 34.32 11.84
CA PRO A 285 44.05 33.03 11.50
C PRO A 285 45.49 32.93 11.98
N ASN A 286 45.77 31.92 12.81
CA ASN A 286 47.08 31.66 13.43
C ASN A 286 47.61 32.81 14.31
N VAL A 287 46.74 33.63 14.92
CA VAL A 287 47.13 34.72 15.83
C VAL A 287 46.44 34.55 17.18
N TRP A 288 47.19 34.08 18.17
CA TRP A 288 46.73 33.94 19.54
C TRP A 288 47.04 35.18 20.38
N LYS A 289 46.04 35.63 21.14
CA LYS A 289 46.13 36.61 22.21
C LYS A 289 45.85 35.90 23.54
N ARG A 290 46.47 36.34 24.62
CA ARG A 290 46.22 35.80 25.96
C ARG A 290 45.95 36.91 26.97
N ILE A 291 45.14 36.60 27.97
CA ILE A 291 44.90 37.41 29.16
C ILE A 291 45.13 36.53 30.39
N ALA A 292 45.81 37.06 31.41
CA ALA A 292 46.00 36.33 32.65
C ALA A 292 44.66 36.22 33.40
N TRP A 293 44.39 35.07 34.02
CA TRP A 293 43.39 35.00 35.06
C TRP A 293 43.87 35.89 36.21
N GLY A 294 43.15 36.97 36.51
CA GLY A 294 43.48 37.81 37.65
C GLY A 294 43.46 36.96 38.92
N SER A 295 44.50 37.05 39.73
CA SER A 295 44.50 36.51 41.08
C SER A 295 43.47 37.27 41.93
N SER A 296 42.35 36.62 42.23
CA SER A 296 41.36 36.97 43.26
C SER A 296 40.59 38.29 43.07
N PHE A 297 39.26 38.21 43.12
CA PHE A 297 38.43 39.30 43.65
C PHE A 297 38.54 39.33 45.17
#